data_AF-A0A523I9P7-F1
#
_entry.id   AF-A0A523I9P7-F1
#
_cell.length_a   1.000
_cell.length_b   1.000
_cell.length_c   1.000
_cell.angle_alpha   90.00
_cell.angle_beta   90.00
_cell.angle_gamma   90.00
#
_symmetry.space_group_name_H-M   'P 1'
#
loop_
_entity.id
_entity.type
_entity.pdbx_description
1 polymer ?
#
loop_
_entity_poly.entity_id
_entity_poly.type
_entity_poly.pdbx_seq_one_letter_code
_entity_poly.pdbx_strand_id
1 'polypeptide(L)'
;MASQILTDRDNSKILNMENTCIFKMPSQSKLGNVIKPWCKDAGIDKRVSFHTARHTFATLALTQGVDLYMVSKLLGHKTIQATQIYAKIV
;
A
#
# COMPACT_ATOMS: atom_id res chain seq x y z
N MET A 1 28.86 9.52 0.12
CA MET A 1 28.12 9.46 1.39
C MET A 1 26.64 9.32 1.04
N ALA A 2 25.94 8.19 1.15
CA ALA A 2 26.26 6.84 1.54
C ALA A 2 25.46 5.88 0.63
N SER A 3 26.14 5.05 -0.15
CA SER A 3 25.55 3.90 -0.83
C SER A 3 25.61 2.73 0.15
N GLN A 4 24.49 2.43 0.82
CA GLN A 4 24.39 1.18 1.58
C GLN A 4 23.75 0.11 0.70
N ILE A 5 24.61 -0.86 0.39
CA ILE A 5 24.35 -2.11 -0.28
C ILE A 5 23.57 -2.98 0.72
N LEU A 6 22.34 -3.36 0.38
CA LEU A 6 21.69 -4.50 1.02
C LEU A 6 22.17 -5.74 0.28
N THR A 7 23.22 -6.37 0.79
CA THR A 7 23.79 -7.59 0.23
C THR A 7 22.97 -8.79 0.72
N ASP A 8 22.14 -9.37 -0.15
CA ASP A 8 21.68 -10.75 0.04
C ASP A 8 22.86 -11.70 -0.22
N ARG A 9 23.02 -12.69 0.66
CA ARG A 9 24.26 -13.47 0.83
C ARG A 9 24.48 -14.57 -0.23
N ASP A 10 23.61 -14.65 -1.24
CA ASP A 10 23.68 -15.65 -2.30
C ASP A 10 23.80 -15.03 -3.69
N ASN A 11 25.05 -15.02 -4.15
CA ASN A 11 25.46 -15.23 -5.54
C ASN A 11 25.16 -14.14 -6.59
N SER A 12 26.17 -13.27 -6.77
CA SER A 12 26.66 -12.70 -8.04
C SER A 12 25.70 -12.65 -9.23
N LYS A 13 24.71 -11.76 -9.17
CA LYS A 13 24.31 -10.99 -10.37
C LYS A 13 24.18 -9.54 -9.94
N ILE A 14 24.98 -8.66 -10.55
CA ILE A 14 24.65 -7.24 -10.60
C ILE A 14 23.31 -7.19 -11.36
N LEU A 15 22.22 -7.22 -10.61
CA LEU A 15 20.90 -7.04 -11.17
C LEU A 15 20.86 -5.58 -11.60
N ASN A 16 20.87 -5.34 -12.91
CA ASN A 16 20.59 -4.03 -13.47
C ASN A 16 19.35 -3.46 -12.75
N MET A 17 19.60 -2.40 -11.97
CA MET A 17 18.65 -1.82 -11.01
C MET A 17 17.48 -1.09 -11.70
N GLU A 18 17.35 -1.27 -13.00
CA GLU A 18 16.39 -0.59 -13.87
C GLU A 18 15.14 -1.43 -14.19
N ASN A 19 15.11 -2.74 -13.89
CA ASN A 19 13.93 -3.58 -14.15
C ASN A 19 13.79 -4.82 -13.24
N THR A 20 14.21 -4.73 -11.97
CA THR A 20 13.96 -5.80 -11.00
C THR A 20 12.77 -5.49 -10.11
N CYS A 21 11.83 -6.44 -10.03
CA CYS A 21 10.75 -6.38 -9.06
C CYS A 21 11.37 -6.48 -7.65
N ILE A 22 11.23 -5.44 -6.84
CA ILE A 22 11.70 -5.40 -5.44
C ILE A 22 11.01 -6.50 -4.62
N PHE A 23 9.74 -6.77 -4.91
CA PHE A 23 8.96 -7.81 -4.26
C PHE A 23 8.37 -8.79 -5.29
N LYS A 24 8.41 -10.08 -4.96
CA LYS A 24 7.63 -11.10 -5.69
C LYS A 24 6.16 -10.98 -5.27
N MET A 25 5.36 -10.29 -6.07
CA MET A 25 3.96 -10.04 -5.73
C MET A 25 3.10 -11.31 -5.89
N PRO A 26 2.35 -11.71 -4.86
CA PRO A 26 1.34 -12.76 -5.00
C PRO A 26 0.19 -12.28 -5.89
N SER A 27 -0.49 -13.21 -6.56
CA SER A 27 -1.72 -12.87 -7.28
C SER A 27 -2.81 -12.39 -6.31
N GLN A 28 -3.75 -11.58 -6.81
CA GLN A 28 -4.87 -11.05 -6.00
C GLN A 28 -5.64 -12.17 -5.26
N SER A 29 -5.80 -13.33 -5.90
CA SER A 29 -6.45 -14.50 -5.30
C SER A 29 -5.62 -15.10 -4.15
N LYS A 30 -4.30 -15.22 -4.32
CA LYS A 30 -3.39 -15.71 -3.26
C LYS A 30 -3.37 -14.76 -2.08
N LEU A 31 -3.36 -13.45 -2.32
CA LEU A 31 -3.41 -12.44 -1.27
C LEU A 31 -4.69 -12.57 -0.42
N GLY A 32 -5.85 -12.75 -1.06
CA GLY A 32 -7.11 -12.93 -0.31
C GLY A 32 -7.06 -14.12 0.65
N ASN A 33 -6.34 -15.18 0.30
CA ASN A 33 -6.15 -16.34 1.18
C ASN A 33 -5.21 -16.05 2.36
N VAL A 34 -4.25 -15.15 2.18
CA VAL A 34 -3.32 -14.72 3.24
C VAL A 34 -3.99 -13.72 4.19
N ILE A 35 -4.82 -12.80 3.69
CA ILE A 35 -5.45 -11.76 4.51
C ILE A 35 -6.61 -12.31 5.34
N LYS A 36 -7.37 -13.28 4.83
CA LYS A 36 -8.52 -13.90 5.53
C LYS A 36 -8.20 -14.37 6.97
N PRO A 37 -7.14 -15.18 7.23
CA PRO A 37 -6.83 -15.59 8.59
C PRO A 37 -6.49 -14.40 9.49
N TRP A 38 -5.74 -13.41 9.00
CA TRP A 38 -5.45 -12.19 9.78
C TRP A 38 -6.70 -11.40 10.13
N CYS A 39 -7.67 -11.30 9.22
CA CYS A 39 -8.96 -10.67 9.50
C CYS A 39 -9.74 -11.45 10.56
N LYS A 40 -9.73 -12.78 10.49
CA LYS A 40 -10.39 -13.64 11.48
C LYS A 40 -9.79 -13.46 12.88
N ASP A 41 -8.46 -13.43 12.97
CA ASP A 41 -7.73 -13.25 14.22
C ASP A 41 -7.97 -11.84 14.81
N ALA A 42 -8.13 -10.83 13.95
CA ALA A 42 -8.47 -9.47 14.34
C ALA A 42 -9.98 -9.25 14.63
N GLY A 43 -10.83 -10.28 14.48
CA GLY A 43 -12.29 -10.17 14.67
C GLY A 43 -13.00 -9.33 13.61
N ILE A 44 -12.41 -9.18 12.41
CA ILE A 44 -12.96 -8.42 11.30
C ILE A 44 -13.74 -9.35 10.37
N ASP A 45 -15.07 -9.24 10.38
CA ASP A 45 -15.96 -10.04 9.52
C ASP A 45 -16.09 -9.47 8.08
N LYS A 46 -15.64 -8.23 7.88
CA LYS A 46 -15.73 -7.55 6.58
C LYS A 46 -14.71 -8.10 5.58
N ARG A 47 -15.07 -8.09 4.30
CA ARG A 47 -14.14 -8.43 3.21
C ARG A 47 -13.03 -7.37 3.07
N VAL A 48 -11.81 -7.73 3.47
CA VAL A 48 -10.63 -6.86 3.32
C VAL A 48 -9.87 -7.18 2.04
N SER A 49 -9.43 -6.12 1.35
CA SER A 49 -8.59 -6.15 0.15
C SER A 49 -7.63 -4.96 0.17
N PHE A 50 -6.65 -4.90 -0.74
CA PHE A 50 -5.81 -3.70 -0.90
C PHE A 50 -6.61 -2.43 -1.23
N HIS A 51 -7.73 -2.57 -1.94
CA HIS A 51 -8.62 -1.44 -2.20
C HIS A 51 -9.27 -0.92 -0.91
N THR A 52 -9.73 -1.84 -0.04
CA THR A 52 -10.26 -1.50 1.29
C THR A 52 -9.19 -0.84 2.17
N ALA A 53 -7.96 -1.34 2.14
CA ALA A 53 -6.83 -0.75 2.85
C ALA A 53 -6.52 0.68 2.35
N ARG A 54 -6.54 0.90 1.04
CA ARG A 54 -6.33 2.22 0.42
C ARG A 54 -7.40 3.23 0.85
N HIS A 55 -8.66 2.81 0.90
CA HIS A 55 -9.76 3.63 1.42
C HIS A 55 -9.58 3.97 2.89
N THR A 56 -9.24 2.96 3.69
CA THR A 56 -9.02 3.13 5.14
C THR A 56 -7.88 4.11 5.41
N PHE A 57 -6.78 4.01 4.67
CA PHE A 57 -5.66 4.96 4.77
C PHE A 57 -6.09 6.39 4.44
N ALA A 58 -6.85 6.59 3.35
CA ALA A 58 -7.30 7.92 2.94
C ALA A 58 -8.17 8.59 4.01
N THR A 59 -9.18 7.87 4.53
CA THR A 59 -10.07 8.36 5.58
C THR A 59 -9.32 8.58 6.90
N LEU A 60 -8.41 7.70 7.27
CA LEU A 60 -7.62 7.85 8.50
C LEU A 60 -6.68 9.06 8.42
N ALA A 61 -6.01 9.27 7.29
CA ALA A 61 -5.15 10.44 7.11
C ALA A 61 -5.96 11.75 7.22
N LEU A 62 -7.14 11.82 6.60
CA LEU A 62 -8.00 12.99 6.68
C LEU A 62 -8.54 13.24 8.10
N THR A 63 -8.96 12.19 8.81
CA THR A 63 -9.41 12.32 10.21
C THR A 63 -8.31 12.77 11.16
N GLN A 64 -7.05 12.44 10.88
CA GLN A 64 -5.89 12.92 11.63
C GLN A 64 -5.47 14.36 11.24
N GLY A 65 -6.22 15.04 10.38
CA GLY A 65 -5.96 16.43 9.98
C GLY A 65 -4.89 16.58 8.89
N VAL A 66 -4.53 15.50 8.19
CA VAL A 66 -3.63 15.60 7.03
C VAL A 66 -4.36 16.31 5.90
N ASP A 67 -3.68 17.28 5.28
CA ASP A 67 -4.25 18.04 4.17
C ASP A 67 -4.62 17.16 2.97
N LEU A 68 -5.73 17.47 2.32
CA LEU A 68 -6.28 16.70 1.20
C LEU A 68 -5.29 16.61 0.03
N TYR A 69 -4.49 17.66 -0.21
CA TYR A 69 -3.45 17.64 -1.24
C TYR A 69 -2.37 16.61 -0.91
N MET A 70 -1.91 16.56 0.35
CA MET A 70 -0.93 15.57 0.79
C MET A 70 -1.47 14.15 0.67
N VAL A 71 -2.71 13.90 1.13
CA VAL A 71 -3.35 12.59 0.97
C VAL A 71 -3.44 12.18 -0.50
N SER A 72 -3.80 13.11 -1.38
CA SER A 72 -3.86 12.88 -2.82
C SER A 72 -2.51 12.49 -3.42
N LYS A 73 -1.42 13.11 -2.94
CA LYS A 73 -0.04 12.77 -3.36
C LYS A 73 0.41 11.41 -2.84
N LEU A 74 0.11 11.09 -1.59
CA LEU A 74 0.45 9.79 -0.97
C LEU A 74 -0.28 8.63 -1.66
N LEU A 75 -1.52 8.87 -2.12
CA LEU A 75 -2.27 7.89 -2.92
C LEU A 75 -1.81 7.83 -4.38
N GLY A 76 -1.03 8.80 -4.86
CA GLY A 76 -0.62 8.87 -6.27
C GLY A 76 -1.78 9.19 -7.22
N HIS A 77 -2.80 9.93 -6.75
CA HIS A 77 -3.88 10.38 -7.64
C HIS A 77 -3.41 11.52 -8.53
N LYS A 78 -3.71 11.42 -9.84
CA LYS A 78 -3.40 12.46 -10.83
C LYS A 78 -4.23 13.73 -10.62
N THR A 79 -5.42 13.60 -10.03
CA THR A 79 -6.33 14.72 -9.73
C THR A 79 -6.86 14.61 -8.30
N ILE A 80 -7.05 15.76 -7.66
CA ILE A 80 -7.55 15.86 -6.27
C ILE A 80 -9.02 15.41 -6.18
N GLN A 81 -9.77 15.49 -7.30
CA GLN A 81 -11.17 15.07 -7.39
C GLN A 81 -11.40 13.62 -6.95
N ALA A 82 -10.47 12.70 -7.26
CA ALA A 82 -10.56 11.30 -6.81
C ALA A 82 -10.44 11.18 -5.28
N THR A 83 -9.70 12.09 -4.65
CA THR A 83 -9.46 12.12 -3.19
C THR A 83 -10.58 12.85 -2.45
N GLN A 84 -11.29 13.78 -3.11
CA GLN A 84 -12.43 14.50 -2.54
C GLN A 84 -13.57 13.58 -2.10
N ILE A 85 -13.69 12.39 -2.68
CA ILE A 85 -14.67 11.38 -2.25
C ILE A 85 -14.45 11.00 -0.78
N TYR A 86 -13.20 10.95 -0.30
CA TYR A 86 -12.89 10.61 1.10
C TYR A 86 -13.18 11.76 2.06
N ALA A 87 -13.03 13.00 1.60
CA ALA A 87 -13.31 14.19 2.41
C ALA A 87 -14.80 14.36 2.73
N LYS A 88 -15.71 13.67 2.02
CA LYS A 88 -17.14 13.69 2.30
C LYS A 88 -17.56 12.67 3.38
N ILE A 89 -16.67 11.76 3.76
CA ILE A 89 -16.94 10.67 4.70
C ILE A 89 -16.62 11.09 6.15
N VAL A 90 -15.76 12.09 6.30
CA VAL A 90 -15.40 12.77 7.56
C VAL A 90 -16.21 14.05 7.68
#